data_AF-A0A0F6H3Y2-F1
#
_entry.id   AF-A0A0F6H3Y2-F1
#
_cell.length_a   1.000
_cell.length_b   1.000
_cell.length_c   1.000
_cell.angle_alpha   90.00
_cell.angle_beta   90.00
_cell.angle_gamma   90.00
#
_symmetry.space_group_name_H-M   'P 1'
#
loop_
_entity.id
_entity.type
_entity.pdbx_description
1 polymer ?
#
loop_
_entity_poly.entity_id
_entity_poly.type
_entity_poly.pdbx_seq_one_letter_code
_entity_poly.pdbx_strand_id
1 'polypeptide(L)'
;MAVFNPVKTRTWSKNTPADGDLIDDEFDRQYENFQYLKDRIDSTDINLANFLIPIGSIIEDGLNLAPSINFKDANAQAISRNTFVTLWNSVHRVITGIVPTTDRISCTNHGCIEGQLVKFSFTGGGVSALVNYYVRNPTTNDFQISSTATGSILDLTSSQTGEMIINVEYGFGDGSTTFNVPDRRGIFARGAGVHGARGKAAGGNYDGGAVGYAGQDQEQGRGLAAPLGTLAGGAYGLNQGLGGQWVFTGGGNWGGTPVNATLPITDGVNGTPRTGNETTPAYIAVKYKVRVA
;
A
#
# COMPACT_ATOMS: atom_id res chain seq x y z
N MET A 1 6.64 -28.08 30.64
CA MET A 1 7.42 -28.98 31.50
C MET A 1 8.88 -28.74 31.20
N ALA A 2 9.65 -28.17 32.13
CA ALA A 2 11.07 -27.89 31.89
C ALA A 2 11.81 -29.23 31.78
N VAL A 3 12.46 -29.48 30.64
CA VAL A 3 13.27 -30.68 30.45
C VAL A 3 14.60 -30.44 31.14
N PHE A 4 14.79 -31.01 32.33
CA PHE A 4 16.09 -31.03 32.99
C PHE A 4 17.04 -31.94 32.21
N ASN A 5 18.25 -31.46 31.94
CA ASN A 5 19.30 -32.26 31.30
C ASN A 5 19.67 -33.44 32.23
N PRO A 6 19.44 -34.70 31.82
CA PRO A 6 19.62 -35.88 32.67
C PRO A 6 21.10 -36.28 32.88
N VAL A 7 22.05 -35.58 32.26
CA VAL A 7 23.50 -35.87 32.36
C VAL A 7 24.14 -35.24 33.62
N LYS A 8 23.39 -34.48 34.43
CA LYS A 8 23.93 -33.79 35.61
C LYS A 8 23.98 -34.71 36.84
N THR A 9 25.12 -35.38 37.05
CA THR A 9 25.42 -36.16 38.26
C THR A 9 26.77 -35.73 38.87
N ARG A 10 26.80 -34.70 39.73
CA ARG A 10 28.00 -34.41 40.55
C ARG A 10 27.59 -34.44 42.02
N THR A 11 28.06 -35.44 42.75
CA THR A 11 27.77 -35.64 44.17
C THR A 11 28.90 -35.03 45.00
N TRP A 12 28.60 -34.01 45.82
CA TRP A 12 29.58 -33.35 46.68
C TRP A 12 29.90 -34.23 47.90
N SER A 13 31.18 -34.43 48.19
CA SER A 13 31.63 -35.19 49.37
C SER A 13 32.66 -34.42 50.19
N LYS A 14 32.88 -34.86 51.42
CA LYS A 14 33.88 -34.32 52.37
C LYS A 14 35.35 -34.46 51.91
N ASN A 15 35.60 -35.13 50.79
CA ASN A 15 36.94 -35.34 50.22
C ASN A 15 37.21 -34.47 48.99
N THR A 16 36.31 -33.54 48.64
CA THR A 16 36.48 -32.66 47.49
C THR A 16 37.52 -31.57 47.83
N PRO A 17 38.58 -31.35 47.02
CA PRO A 17 39.65 -30.37 47.30
C PRO A 17 39.15 -28.95 47.56
N ALA A 18 39.88 -28.16 48.37
CA ALA A 18 39.54 -26.78 48.71
C ALA A 18 40.39 -25.75 47.92
N ASP A 19 40.71 -26.08 46.68
CA ASP A 19 41.64 -25.37 45.79
C ASP A 19 41.00 -24.24 44.96
N GLY A 20 39.68 -24.06 45.03
CA GLY A 20 38.97 -22.97 44.35
C GLY A 20 38.52 -23.29 42.92
N ASP A 21 39.25 -24.16 42.21
CA ASP A 21 38.93 -24.64 40.85
C ASP A 21 37.51 -25.21 40.73
N LEU A 22 36.98 -25.79 41.81
CA LEU A 22 35.65 -26.39 41.84
C LEU A 22 34.51 -25.36 41.93
N ILE A 23 34.80 -24.19 42.53
CA ILE A 23 33.85 -23.06 42.57
C ILE A 23 33.86 -22.38 41.21
N ASP A 24 35.02 -22.27 40.57
CA ASP A 24 35.17 -21.71 39.23
C ASP A 24 34.46 -22.58 38.19
N ASP A 25 34.66 -23.91 38.22
CA ASP A 25 33.92 -24.88 37.38
C ASP A 25 32.39 -24.73 37.49
N GLU A 26 31.88 -24.53 38.72
CA GLU A 26 30.46 -24.42 38.98
C GLU A 26 29.92 -23.05 38.55
N PHE A 27 30.71 -21.99 38.73
CA PHE A 27 30.39 -20.65 38.28
C PHE A 27 30.31 -20.59 36.74
N ASP A 28 31.30 -21.15 36.05
CA ASP A 28 31.32 -21.22 34.58
C ASP A 28 30.14 -22.01 34.04
N ARG A 29 29.84 -23.16 34.64
CA ARG A 29 28.66 -23.97 34.28
C ARG A 29 27.36 -23.21 34.51
N GLN A 30 27.23 -22.46 35.61
CA GLN A 30 26.04 -21.64 35.85
C GLN A 30 25.95 -20.49 34.85
N TYR A 31 27.07 -19.82 34.56
CA TYR A 31 27.18 -18.76 33.58
C TYR A 31 26.74 -19.22 32.19
N GLU A 32 27.21 -20.39 31.72
CA GLU A 32 26.78 -20.99 30.46
C GLU A 32 25.27 -21.30 30.44
N ASN A 33 24.70 -21.81 31.54
CA ASN A 33 23.26 -22.04 31.61
C ASN A 33 22.47 -20.72 31.55
N PHE A 34 22.94 -19.66 32.21
CA PHE A 34 22.30 -18.35 32.15
C PHE A 34 22.40 -17.74 30.76
N GLN A 35 23.54 -17.89 30.08
CA GLN A 35 23.71 -17.44 28.71
C GLN A 35 22.77 -18.19 27.76
N TYR A 36 22.67 -19.52 27.88
CA TYR A 36 21.73 -20.32 27.10
C TYR A 36 20.26 -19.92 27.31
N LEU A 37 19.88 -19.67 28.57
CA LEU A 37 18.52 -19.19 28.88
C LEU A 37 18.27 -17.80 28.28
N LYS A 38 19.25 -16.90 28.36
CA LYS A 38 19.17 -15.57 27.75
C LYS A 38 18.98 -15.67 26.24
N ASP A 39 19.81 -16.46 25.56
CA ASP A 39 19.74 -16.64 24.11
C ASP A 39 18.38 -17.21 23.67
N ARG A 40 17.80 -18.12 24.47
CA ARG A 40 16.46 -18.67 24.21
C ARG A 40 15.35 -17.65 24.42
N ILE A 41 15.44 -16.82 25.46
CA ILE A 41 14.50 -15.74 25.72
C ILE A 41 14.59 -14.72 24.59
N ASP A 42 15.79 -14.26 24.24
CA ASP A 42 16.03 -13.32 23.14
C ASP A 42 15.45 -13.86 21.82
N SER A 43 15.66 -15.16 21.53
CA SER A 43 15.07 -15.83 20.36
C SER A 43 13.53 -15.86 20.42
N THR A 44 12.95 -16.12 21.59
CA THR A 44 11.49 -16.16 21.77
C THR A 44 10.87 -14.77 21.61
N ASP A 45 11.51 -13.73 22.14
CA ASP A 45 11.05 -12.34 22.02
C ASP A 45 11.12 -11.85 20.56
N ILE A 46 12.18 -12.21 19.83
CA ILE A 46 12.28 -11.96 18.39
C ILE A 46 11.17 -12.68 17.62
N ASN A 47 10.90 -13.95 17.94
CA ASN A 47 9.85 -14.73 17.29
C ASN A 47 8.45 -14.18 17.59
N LEU A 48 8.20 -13.69 18.81
CA LEU A 48 6.94 -13.07 19.18
C LEU A 48 6.71 -11.74 18.44
N ALA A 49 7.76 -10.93 18.28
CA ALA A 49 7.71 -9.69 17.49
C ALA A 49 7.44 -9.95 16.00
N ASN A 50 7.96 -11.04 15.44
CA ASN A 50 7.68 -11.50 14.07
C ASN A 50 6.27 -12.09 13.91
N PHE A 51 5.69 -12.62 14.98
CA PHE A 51 4.36 -13.24 14.96
C PHE A 51 3.22 -12.22 15.00
N LEU A 52 3.38 -11.07 15.68
CA LEU A 52 2.26 -10.14 15.86
C LEU A 52 1.97 -9.28 14.62
N ILE A 53 2.97 -8.89 13.83
CA ILE A 53 2.79 -8.01 12.66
C ILE A 53 3.74 -8.47 11.55
N PRO A 54 3.23 -9.07 10.45
CA PRO A 54 4.06 -9.54 9.34
C PRO A 54 4.89 -8.42 8.71
N ILE A 55 6.10 -8.75 8.25
CA ILE A 55 6.97 -7.84 7.49
C ILE A 55 6.22 -7.32 6.26
N GLY A 56 6.35 -6.02 6.00
CA GLY A 56 5.63 -5.32 4.93
C GLY A 56 4.23 -4.83 5.32
N SER A 57 3.69 -5.24 6.47
CA SER A 57 2.41 -4.72 6.96
C SER A 57 2.49 -3.23 7.25
N ILE A 58 1.40 -2.51 6.98
CA ILE A 58 1.26 -1.08 7.29
C ILE A 58 0.28 -0.95 8.47
N ILE A 59 0.69 -0.20 9.48
CA ILE A 59 -0.10 0.08 10.67
C ILE A 59 -0.31 1.59 10.85
N GLU A 60 -1.37 1.94 11.56
CA GLU A 60 -1.55 3.29 12.10
C GLU A 60 -0.79 3.42 13.43
N ASP A 61 -0.07 4.52 13.60
CA ASP A 61 0.70 4.83 14.81
C ASP A 61 0.50 6.30 15.21
N GLY A 62 -0.72 6.62 15.66
CA GLY A 62 -1.11 7.99 15.99
C GLY A 62 -0.27 8.66 17.08
N LEU A 63 0.26 7.87 18.03
CA LEU A 63 1.13 8.37 19.12
C LEU A 63 2.62 8.35 18.77
N ASN A 64 2.99 7.84 17.59
CA ASN A 64 4.38 7.69 17.14
C ASN A 64 5.23 6.83 18.09
N LEU A 65 4.68 5.74 18.62
CA LEU A 65 5.33 4.86 19.59
C LEU A 65 5.91 3.58 18.97
N ALA A 66 5.59 3.26 17.71
CA ALA A 66 6.11 2.07 17.07
C ALA A 66 7.65 2.15 16.95
N PRO A 67 8.41 1.13 17.40
CA PRO A 67 9.86 1.19 17.46
C PRO A 67 10.49 1.38 16.08
N SER A 68 11.41 2.35 15.95
CA SER A 68 12.03 2.73 14.68
C SER A 68 12.97 1.68 14.07
N ILE A 69 13.39 0.70 14.87
CA ILE A 69 14.13 -0.48 14.41
C ILE A 69 13.22 -1.43 13.62
N ASN A 70 11.95 -1.48 14.00
CA ASN A 70 10.97 -2.42 13.52
C ASN A 70 10.03 -1.81 12.47
N PHE A 71 9.84 -0.50 12.55
CA PHE A 71 8.89 0.27 11.76
C PHE A 71 9.51 1.54 11.21
N LYS A 72 9.12 1.90 9.99
CA LYS A 72 9.49 3.17 9.34
C LYS A 72 8.24 3.89 8.88
N ASP A 73 8.27 5.23 8.87
CA ASP A 73 7.18 6.02 8.31
C ASP A 73 6.97 5.65 6.84
N ALA A 74 5.70 5.42 6.46
CA ALA A 74 5.32 5.19 5.07
C ALA A 74 5.22 6.53 4.32
N ASN A 75 6.38 7.13 4.04
CA ASN A 75 6.54 8.47 3.49
C ASN A 75 7.51 8.53 2.28
N ALA A 76 7.67 7.42 1.55
CA ALA A 76 8.65 7.27 0.45
C ALA A 76 10.14 7.38 0.84
N GLN A 77 10.49 7.38 2.12
CA GLN A 77 11.91 7.40 2.53
C GLN A 77 12.68 6.21 1.97
N ALA A 78 13.95 6.45 1.63
CA ALA A 78 14.89 5.39 1.26
C ALA A 78 15.44 4.71 2.53
N ILE A 79 15.42 3.38 2.54
CA ILE A 79 15.96 2.55 3.63
C ILE A 79 16.97 1.54 3.09
N SER A 80 17.89 1.07 3.93
CA SER A 80 18.98 0.18 3.51
C SER A 80 18.47 -1.21 3.10
N ARG A 81 18.90 -1.69 1.92
CA ARG A 81 18.66 -3.07 1.48
C ARG A 81 19.36 -4.08 2.38
N ASN A 82 20.57 -3.76 2.86
CA ASN A 82 21.36 -4.65 3.71
C ASN A 82 20.75 -4.79 5.11
N THR A 83 20.31 -3.69 5.72
CA THR A 83 19.68 -3.74 7.05
C THR A 83 18.31 -4.42 7.00
N PHE A 84 17.53 -4.20 5.95
CA PHE A 84 16.15 -4.69 5.82
C PHE A 84 16.02 -5.74 4.71
N VAL A 85 16.97 -6.69 4.68
CA VAL A 85 17.11 -7.69 3.61
C VAL A 85 15.86 -8.58 3.48
N THR A 86 15.22 -8.95 4.59
CA THR A 86 14.01 -9.78 4.55
C THR A 86 12.85 -9.08 3.85
N LEU A 87 12.63 -7.80 4.14
CA LEU A 87 11.63 -7.00 3.45
C LEU A 87 12.02 -6.81 1.97
N TRP A 88 13.26 -6.45 1.69
CA TRP A 88 13.73 -6.28 0.31
C TRP A 88 13.51 -7.55 -0.52
N ASN A 89 13.94 -8.71 -0.02
CA ASN A 89 13.76 -10.02 -0.67
C ASN A 89 12.29 -10.39 -0.89
N SER A 90 11.38 -9.91 -0.04
CA SER A 90 9.95 -10.14 -0.24
C SER A 90 9.38 -9.38 -1.46
N VAL A 91 9.89 -8.18 -1.76
CA VAL A 91 9.33 -7.27 -2.78
C VAL A 91 10.10 -7.22 -4.10
N HIS A 92 11.37 -7.61 -4.13
CA HIS A 92 12.19 -7.54 -5.36
C HIS A 92 12.42 -8.90 -6.01
N ARG A 93 12.68 -8.90 -7.32
CA ARG A 93 13.06 -10.05 -8.13
C ARG A 93 14.13 -9.65 -9.13
N VAL A 94 14.91 -10.61 -9.60
CA VAL A 94 15.92 -10.42 -10.65
C VAL A 94 15.38 -10.93 -11.98
N ILE A 95 15.44 -10.08 -13.00
CA ILE A 95 15.10 -10.42 -14.38
C ILE A 95 16.35 -10.93 -15.08
N THR A 96 16.29 -12.16 -15.57
CA THR A 96 17.43 -12.83 -16.24
C THR A 96 17.45 -12.60 -17.74
N GLY A 97 16.36 -12.12 -18.33
CA GLY A 97 16.26 -11.81 -19.74
C GLY A 97 14.85 -11.47 -20.17
N ILE A 98 14.74 -10.92 -21.37
CA ILE A 98 13.48 -10.83 -22.12
C ILE A 98 13.63 -11.70 -23.36
N VAL A 99 12.55 -12.38 -23.75
CA VAL A 99 12.43 -13.18 -24.97
C VAL A 99 11.48 -12.48 -25.93
N PRO A 100 11.99 -11.59 -26.81
CA PRO A 100 11.17 -10.77 -27.73
C PRO A 100 10.19 -11.57 -28.58
N THR A 101 10.61 -12.74 -29.07
CA THR A 101 9.78 -13.56 -29.97
C THR A 101 8.49 -14.10 -29.33
N THR A 102 8.36 -14.00 -28.00
CA THR A 102 7.19 -14.46 -27.25
C THR A 102 6.68 -13.42 -26.25
N ASP A 103 7.28 -12.22 -26.24
CA ASP A 103 7.01 -11.16 -25.27
C ASP A 103 7.14 -11.59 -23.80
N ARG A 104 7.99 -12.58 -23.51
CA ARG A 104 8.13 -13.13 -22.15
C ARG A 104 9.32 -12.54 -21.42
N ILE A 105 9.09 -12.16 -20.17
CA ILE A 105 10.09 -11.72 -19.22
C ILE A 105 10.48 -12.93 -18.37
N SER A 106 11.76 -13.30 -18.38
CA SER A 106 12.29 -14.44 -17.63
C SER A 106 12.64 -14.04 -16.20
N CYS A 107 12.02 -14.72 -15.24
CA CYS A 107 12.27 -14.50 -13.81
C CYS A 107 11.92 -15.78 -13.04
N THR A 108 12.94 -16.52 -12.58
CA THR A 108 12.71 -17.81 -11.92
C THR A 108 11.97 -17.64 -10.59
N ASN A 109 10.93 -18.45 -10.36
CA ASN A 109 10.14 -18.46 -9.13
C ASN A 109 9.68 -17.05 -8.71
N HIS A 110 9.18 -16.27 -9.67
CA HIS A 110 8.83 -14.88 -9.44
C HIS A 110 7.64 -14.72 -8.47
N GLY A 111 6.72 -15.70 -8.46
CA GLY A 111 5.55 -15.71 -7.57
C GLY A 111 4.49 -14.66 -7.92
N CYS A 112 4.57 -14.09 -9.13
CA CYS A 112 3.59 -13.11 -9.60
C CYS A 112 2.30 -13.79 -10.07
N ILE A 113 1.18 -13.10 -9.89
CA ILE A 113 -0.15 -13.56 -10.32
C ILE A 113 -0.70 -12.68 -11.45
N GLU A 114 -1.70 -13.22 -12.16
CA GLU A 114 -2.39 -12.50 -13.23
C GLU A 114 -2.96 -11.17 -12.75
N GLY A 115 -2.71 -10.09 -13.49
CA GLY A 115 -3.20 -8.74 -13.18
C GLY A 115 -2.45 -8.03 -12.04
N GLN A 116 -1.39 -8.62 -11.49
CA GLN A 116 -0.54 -7.96 -10.49
C GLN A 116 0.23 -6.79 -11.11
N LEU A 117 0.39 -5.71 -10.35
CA LEU A 117 1.25 -4.59 -10.75
C LEU A 117 2.72 -4.90 -10.46
N VAL A 118 3.57 -4.63 -11.43
CA VAL A 118 5.03 -4.72 -11.33
C VAL A 118 5.70 -3.48 -11.91
N LYS A 119 6.95 -3.23 -11.53
CA LYS A 119 7.75 -2.10 -12.00
C LYS A 119 9.19 -2.55 -12.19
N PHE A 120 9.88 -2.02 -13.20
CA PHE A 120 11.25 -2.40 -13.56
C PHE A 120 12.25 -1.28 -13.29
N SER A 121 13.51 -1.67 -13.02
CA SER A 121 14.62 -0.74 -12.78
C SER A 121 15.27 -0.22 -14.07
N PHE A 122 14.90 -0.77 -15.23
CA PHE A 122 15.59 -0.55 -16.50
C PHE A 122 14.63 -0.04 -17.59
N THR A 123 15.21 0.63 -18.59
CA THR A 123 14.54 1.04 -19.82
C THR A 123 15.19 0.35 -21.00
N GLY A 124 14.40 -0.24 -21.88
CA GLY A 124 14.86 -1.01 -23.04
C GLY A 124 13.92 -2.16 -23.36
N GLY A 125 14.01 -2.72 -24.58
CA GLY A 125 13.20 -3.87 -24.98
C GLY A 125 11.69 -3.65 -24.91
N GLY A 126 11.21 -2.42 -25.09
CA GLY A 126 9.78 -2.06 -24.95
C GLY A 126 9.36 -1.66 -23.54
N VAL A 127 10.22 -1.85 -22.53
CA VAL A 127 9.97 -1.49 -21.13
C VAL A 127 10.55 -0.10 -20.82
N SER A 128 9.84 0.68 -20.02
CA SER A 128 10.31 1.93 -19.43
C SER A 128 10.48 1.78 -17.93
N ALA A 129 11.62 2.22 -17.41
CA ALA A 129 11.91 2.18 -15.97
C ALA A 129 10.85 2.97 -15.20
N LEU A 130 10.56 2.51 -13.99
CA LEU A 130 9.65 3.14 -13.04
C LEU A 130 8.16 3.21 -13.46
N VAL A 131 7.82 2.72 -14.65
CA VAL A 131 6.44 2.59 -15.13
C VAL A 131 5.81 1.31 -14.55
N ASN A 132 4.54 1.43 -14.16
CA ASN A 132 3.74 0.32 -13.65
C ASN A 132 3.19 -0.50 -14.83
N TYR A 133 3.38 -1.81 -14.78
CA TYR A 133 2.85 -2.77 -15.74
C TYR A 133 2.02 -3.84 -15.05
N TYR A 134 1.05 -4.41 -15.77
CA TYR A 134 0.25 -5.52 -15.30
C TYR A 134 0.84 -6.84 -15.79
N VAL A 135 1.05 -7.78 -14.87
CA VAL A 135 1.47 -9.16 -15.18
C VAL A 135 0.36 -9.87 -15.93
N ARG A 136 0.72 -10.56 -17.02
CA ARG A 136 -0.15 -11.32 -17.89
C ARG A 136 0.44 -12.70 -18.14
N ASN A 137 -0.41 -13.72 -18.21
CA ASN A 137 -0.05 -15.10 -18.53
C ASN A 137 1.20 -15.61 -17.75
N PRO A 138 1.23 -15.47 -16.41
CA PRO A 138 2.36 -15.93 -15.61
C PRO A 138 2.45 -17.46 -15.62
N THR A 139 3.69 -17.95 -15.69
CA THR A 139 4.03 -19.32 -15.30
C THR A 139 4.79 -19.28 -13.97
N THR A 140 5.52 -20.34 -13.62
CA THR A 140 6.43 -20.32 -12.46
C THR A 140 7.66 -19.43 -12.70
N ASN A 141 8.13 -19.33 -13.95
CA ASN A 141 9.46 -18.82 -14.27
C ASN A 141 9.49 -17.68 -15.29
N ASP A 142 8.33 -17.30 -15.82
CA ASP A 142 8.21 -16.20 -16.76
C ASP A 142 6.78 -15.68 -16.82
N PHE A 143 6.63 -14.49 -17.39
CA PHE A 143 5.33 -13.85 -17.59
C PHE A 143 5.41 -12.86 -18.75
N GLN A 144 4.27 -12.41 -19.24
CA GLN A 144 4.13 -11.31 -20.18
C GLN A 144 3.62 -10.08 -19.41
N ILE A 145 3.63 -8.90 -20.04
CA ILE A 145 3.13 -7.67 -19.40
C ILE A 145 2.16 -6.91 -20.30
N SER A 146 1.35 -6.05 -19.70
CA SER A 146 0.49 -5.08 -20.39
C SER A 146 0.56 -3.71 -19.69
N SER A 147 0.26 -2.64 -20.43
CA SER A 147 0.13 -1.29 -19.88
C SER A 147 -1.19 -1.05 -19.15
N THR A 148 -2.19 -1.93 -19.32
CA THR A 148 -3.50 -1.83 -18.65
C THR A 148 -3.92 -3.18 -18.09
N ALA A 149 -4.85 -3.17 -17.11
CA ALA A 149 -5.21 -4.36 -16.34
C ALA A 149 -5.68 -5.55 -17.21
N THR A 150 -6.39 -5.26 -18.30
CA THR A 150 -6.92 -6.25 -19.26
C THR A 150 -6.50 -5.93 -20.69
N GLY A 151 -5.37 -5.23 -20.87
CA GLY A 151 -4.91 -4.79 -22.19
C GLY A 151 -4.26 -5.89 -23.02
N SER A 152 -3.88 -5.52 -24.24
CA SER A 152 -3.03 -6.36 -25.08
C SER A 152 -1.66 -6.57 -24.43
N ILE A 153 -1.01 -7.67 -24.78
CA ILE A 153 0.38 -7.91 -24.42
C ILE A 153 1.25 -6.79 -25.00
N LEU A 154 2.20 -6.32 -24.20
CA LEU A 154 3.19 -5.34 -24.61
C LEU A 154 4.21 -6.02 -25.53
N ASP A 155 4.44 -5.43 -26.70
CA ASP A 155 5.48 -5.87 -27.64
C ASP A 155 6.87 -5.61 -27.05
N LEU A 156 7.63 -6.68 -26.80
CA LEU A 156 8.98 -6.61 -26.25
C LEU A 156 10.01 -6.81 -27.36
N THR A 157 10.95 -5.87 -27.49
CA THR A 157 11.75 -5.75 -28.71
C THR A 157 13.20 -6.20 -28.59
N SER A 158 13.73 -6.35 -27.37
CA SER A 158 15.09 -6.80 -27.12
C SER A 158 15.25 -7.36 -25.71
N SER A 159 16.26 -8.22 -25.50
CA SER A 159 16.56 -8.75 -24.17
C SER A 159 17.04 -7.65 -23.23
N GLN A 160 16.57 -7.68 -21.97
CA GLN A 160 17.02 -6.80 -20.89
C GLN A 160 17.21 -7.61 -19.61
N THR A 161 18.09 -7.12 -18.74
CA THR A 161 18.31 -7.68 -17.39
C THR A 161 18.24 -6.55 -16.37
N GLY A 162 17.91 -6.88 -15.12
CA GLY A 162 17.84 -5.91 -14.04
C GLY A 162 16.90 -6.36 -12.93
N GLU A 163 16.38 -5.41 -12.18
CA GLU A 163 15.49 -5.70 -11.05
C GLU A 163 14.04 -5.40 -11.38
N MET A 164 13.14 -6.15 -10.74
CA MET A 164 11.71 -5.94 -10.74
C MET A 164 11.22 -5.81 -9.30
N ILE A 165 10.29 -4.89 -9.06
CA ILE A 165 9.52 -4.82 -7.82
C ILE A 165 8.11 -5.38 -8.10
N ILE A 166 7.65 -6.28 -7.22
CA ILE A 166 6.35 -6.95 -7.33
C ILE A 166 5.24 -6.30 -6.49
N ASN A 167 5.58 -5.28 -5.70
CA ASN A 167 4.61 -4.38 -5.07
C ASN A 167 5.02 -2.95 -5.39
N VAL A 168 4.32 -2.34 -6.34
CA VAL A 168 4.69 -1.04 -6.93
C VAL A 168 4.62 0.15 -5.98
N GLU A 169 4.09 -0.03 -4.76
CA GLU A 169 4.20 0.96 -3.69
C GLU A 169 5.66 1.16 -3.23
N TYR A 170 6.52 0.15 -3.40
CA TYR A 170 7.95 0.26 -3.14
C TYR A 170 8.71 0.82 -4.36
N GLY A 171 9.86 1.41 -4.10
CA GLY A 171 10.75 1.97 -5.12
C GLY A 171 12.17 1.41 -5.05
N PHE A 172 12.94 1.60 -6.13
CA PHE A 172 14.30 1.07 -6.24
C PHE A 172 15.36 1.84 -5.42
N GLY A 173 14.99 2.95 -4.77
CA GLY A 173 15.94 3.79 -4.02
C GLY A 173 16.97 4.42 -4.95
N ASP A 174 18.23 4.38 -4.51
CA ASP A 174 19.42 4.71 -5.30
C ASP A 174 19.78 3.67 -6.38
N GLY A 175 18.99 2.59 -6.50
CA GLY A 175 19.22 1.52 -7.46
C GLY A 175 20.30 0.51 -7.06
N SER A 176 20.86 0.61 -5.85
CA SER A 176 21.95 -0.29 -5.43
C SER A 176 21.94 -0.63 -3.95
N THR A 177 21.95 0.37 -3.06
CA THR A 177 22.12 0.16 -1.61
C THR A 177 20.86 0.38 -0.79
N THR A 178 19.86 1.03 -1.39
CA THR A 178 18.61 1.43 -0.74
C THR A 178 17.38 1.05 -1.56
N PHE A 179 16.21 1.08 -0.93
CA PHE A 179 14.91 0.99 -1.57
C PHE A 179 13.91 1.91 -0.86
N ASN A 180 12.89 2.40 -1.58
CA ASN A 180 11.88 3.28 -1.00
C ASN A 180 10.74 2.45 -0.42
N VAL A 181 10.30 2.82 0.79
CA VAL A 181 9.05 2.31 1.38
C VAL A 181 7.82 2.97 0.74
N PRO A 182 6.59 2.45 0.95
CA PRO A 182 5.36 3.08 0.48
C PRO A 182 5.21 4.53 0.96
N ASP A 183 4.43 5.33 0.22
CA ASP A 183 3.94 6.64 0.65
C ASP A 183 2.43 6.57 0.91
N ARG A 184 2.02 6.77 2.16
CA ARG A 184 0.60 6.74 2.58
C ARG A 184 0.13 8.10 3.09
N ARG A 185 0.89 9.16 2.86
CA ARG A 185 0.50 10.51 3.27
C ARG A 185 -0.62 11.03 2.38
N GLY A 186 -1.66 11.59 3.00
CA GLY A 186 -2.72 12.31 2.29
C GLY A 186 -3.67 11.47 1.45
N ILE A 187 -3.61 10.13 1.53
CA ILE A 187 -4.45 9.22 0.75
C ILE A 187 -5.19 8.22 1.64
N PHE A 188 -6.34 7.74 1.16
CA PHE A 188 -7.09 6.67 1.81
C PHE A 188 -6.72 5.31 1.23
N ALA A 189 -6.71 4.28 2.09
CA ALA A 189 -6.60 2.90 1.64
C ALA A 189 -7.96 2.38 1.15
N ARG A 190 -7.93 1.57 0.10
CA ARG A 190 -9.08 0.85 -0.45
C ARG A 190 -8.68 -0.62 -0.63
N GLY A 191 -9.60 -1.53 -0.33
CA GLY A 191 -9.37 -2.95 -0.58
C GLY A 191 -9.13 -3.20 -2.07
N ALA A 192 -8.07 -3.94 -2.39
CA ALA A 192 -7.74 -4.30 -3.78
C ALA A 192 -8.72 -5.35 -4.33
N GLY A 193 -8.85 -5.38 -5.65
CA GLY A 193 -9.65 -6.34 -6.41
C GLY A 193 -11.12 -5.98 -6.55
N VAL A 194 -11.82 -6.81 -7.34
CA VAL A 194 -13.25 -6.68 -7.58
C VAL A 194 -14.03 -7.40 -6.48
N HIS A 195 -14.96 -6.70 -5.82
CA HIS A 195 -15.85 -7.32 -4.85
C HIS A 195 -16.72 -8.38 -5.54
N GLY A 196 -16.98 -9.52 -4.88
CA GLY A 196 -17.72 -10.63 -5.51
C GLY A 196 -19.23 -10.41 -5.77
N ALA A 197 -19.89 -9.42 -5.15
CA ALA A 197 -21.36 -9.30 -5.22
C ALA A 197 -21.93 -7.91 -4.90
N ARG A 198 -21.17 -7.02 -4.24
CA ARG A 198 -21.66 -5.67 -3.95
C ARG A 198 -21.56 -4.80 -5.18
N GLY A 199 -22.71 -4.45 -5.72
CA GLY A 199 -22.84 -3.55 -6.86
C GLY A 199 -22.61 -2.09 -6.48
N LYS A 200 -22.00 -1.31 -7.39
CA LYS A 200 -21.97 0.15 -7.34
C LYS A 200 -23.19 0.73 -8.07
N ALA A 201 -23.50 2.01 -7.82
CA ALA A 201 -24.68 2.68 -8.38
C ALA A 201 -24.75 2.64 -9.92
N ALA A 202 -23.60 2.71 -10.59
CA ALA A 202 -23.49 2.64 -12.06
C ALA A 202 -23.60 1.20 -12.64
N GLY A 203 -23.89 0.20 -11.81
CA GLY A 203 -23.82 -1.22 -12.19
C GLY A 203 -22.39 -1.79 -12.12
N GLY A 204 -22.30 -3.12 -12.10
CA GLY A 204 -21.06 -3.85 -11.82
C GLY A 204 -20.65 -3.74 -10.35
N ASN A 205 -19.60 -4.46 -9.95
CA ASN A 205 -19.16 -4.50 -8.56
C ASN A 205 -18.13 -3.39 -8.25
N TYR A 206 -17.94 -3.12 -6.95
CA TYR A 206 -16.82 -2.28 -6.50
C TYR A 206 -15.49 -2.91 -6.92
N ASP A 207 -14.58 -2.08 -7.44
CA ASP A 207 -13.27 -2.52 -7.92
C ASP A 207 -12.16 -1.64 -7.34
N GLY A 208 -11.27 -2.27 -6.58
CA GLY A 208 -10.12 -1.67 -5.96
C GLY A 208 -8.93 -1.43 -6.88
N GLY A 209 -8.90 -2.10 -8.04
CA GLY A 209 -7.70 -2.30 -8.82
C GLY A 209 -6.75 -3.32 -8.17
N ALA A 210 -5.59 -3.54 -8.80
CA ALA A 210 -4.55 -4.40 -8.23
C ALA A 210 -3.92 -3.80 -6.97
N VAL A 211 -3.20 -4.61 -6.18
CA VAL A 211 -2.41 -4.12 -5.05
C VAL A 211 -1.41 -3.06 -5.53
N GLY A 212 -1.38 -1.90 -4.86
CA GLY A 212 -0.56 -0.75 -5.24
C GLY A 212 -1.16 0.14 -6.33
N TYR A 213 -2.40 -0.08 -6.76
CA TYR A 213 -3.09 0.79 -7.70
C TYR A 213 -3.36 2.18 -7.09
N ALA A 214 -2.92 3.23 -7.78
CA ALA A 214 -3.10 4.62 -7.37
C ALA A 214 -4.33 5.25 -8.05
N GLY A 215 -5.49 5.12 -7.40
CA GLY A 215 -6.71 5.81 -7.83
C GLY A 215 -6.66 7.31 -7.56
N GLN A 216 -7.35 8.09 -8.39
CA GLN A 216 -7.57 9.52 -8.17
C GLN A 216 -8.93 9.76 -7.49
N ASP A 217 -9.13 10.94 -6.95
CA ASP A 217 -10.44 11.37 -6.47
C ASP A 217 -11.45 11.42 -7.62
N GLN A 218 -12.69 11.02 -7.32
CA GLN A 218 -13.77 10.93 -8.30
C GLN A 218 -15.10 11.23 -7.62
N GLU A 219 -15.94 12.04 -8.27
CA GLU A 219 -17.35 12.19 -7.91
C GLU A 219 -18.23 11.35 -8.85
N GLN A 220 -19.39 10.91 -8.35
CA GLN A 220 -20.40 10.31 -9.21
C GLN A 220 -21.05 11.39 -10.07
N GLY A 221 -21.23 11.08 -11.36
CA GLY A 221 -21.96 11.95 -12.28
C GLY A 221 -23.36 12.23 -11.75
N ARG A 222 -23.74 13.51 -11.70
CA ARG A 222 -25.06 13.96 -11.24
C ARG A 222 -25.63 15.01 -12.20
N GLY A 223 -26.95 15.00 -12.36
CA GLY A 223 -27.71 16.03 -13.06
C GLY A 223 -28.69 16.70 -12.09
N LEU A 224 -28.80 18.03 -12.17
CA LEU A 224 -29.77 18.80 -11.40
C LEU A 224 -30.83 19.33 -12.37
N ALA A 225 -32.08 18.91 -12.18
CA ALA A 225 -33.22 19.39 -12.95
C ALA A 225 -34.06 20.32 -12.08
N ALA A 226 -34.29 21.53 -12.58
CA ALA A 226 -35.25 22.44 -11.96
C ALA A 226 -36.66 22.05 -12.45
N PRO A 227 -37.65 21.84 -11.56
CA PRO A 227 -39.00 21.50 -11.97
C PRO A 227 -39.60 22.62 -12.84
N LEU A 228 -40.34 22.24 -13.88
CA LEU A 228 -41.12 23.17 -14.70
C LEU A 228 -42.14 23.87 -13.79
N GLY A 229 -42.03 25.19 -13.58
CA GLY A 229 -42.99 25.89 -12.73
C GLY A 229 -44.29 26.15 -13.46
N THR A 230 -45.41 25.86 -12.80
CA THR A 230 -46.75 26.08 -13.36
C THR A 230 -46.98 27.59 -13.56
N LEU A 231 -47.62 27.98 -14.66
CA LEU A 231 -47.90 29.38 -15.10
C LEU A 231 -48.64 30.27 -14.07
N ALA A 232 -48.96 29.75 -12.89
CA ALA A 232 -49.62 30.47 -11.82
C ALA A 232 -48.90 30.18 -10.49
N GLY A 233 -48.10 31.15 -10.02
CA GLY A 233 -47.82 31.33 -8.59
C GLY A 233 -47.03 30.24 -7.87
N GLY A 234 -46.22 29.42 -8.55
CA GLY A 234 -45.34 28.46 -7.88
C GLY A 234 -44.20 29.16 -7.11
N ALA A 235 -43.97 28.75 -5.85
CA ALA A 235 -43.05 29.35 -4.87
C ALA A 235 -41.56 29.47 -5.27
N TYR A 236 -41.20 29.07 -6.49
CA TYR A 236 -39.82 29.06 -7.01
C TYR A 236 -39.64 29.82 -8.34
N GLY A 237 -40.63 30.59 -8.81
CA GLY A 237 -40.44 31.61 -9.87
C GLY A 237 -40.07 31.12 -11.28
N LEU A 238 -40.07 29.81 -11.53
CA LEU A 238 -39.78 29.23 -12.86
C LEU A 238 -41.03 29.23 -13.74
N ASN A 239 -41.44 30.38 -14.30
CA ASN A 239 -42.57 30.39 -15.24
C ASN A 239 -42.26 29.52 -16.48
N GLN A 240 -43.15 28.59 -16.83
CA GLN A 240 -43.05 27.82 -18.08
C GLN A 240 -42.78 28.76 -19.26
N GLY A 241 -41.67 28.53 -19.96
CA GLY A 241 -41.31 29.27 -21.19
C GLY A 241 -40.31 30.41 -21.04
N LEU A 242 -39.87 30.80 -19.83
CA LEU A 242 -38.96 31.94 -19.62
C LEU A 242 -37.87 31.68 -18.56
N GLY A 243 -37.18 30.54 -18.66
CA GLY A 243 -36.07 30.19 -17.78
C GLY A 243 -34.74 30.81 -18.23
N GLY A 244 -34.48 32.07 -17.88
CA GLY A 244 -33.19 32.72 -18.10
C GLY A 244 -33.25 34.24 -17.86
N GLN A 245 -32.15 34.82 -17.38
CA GLN A 245 -31.97 36.28 -17.33
C GLN A 245 -31.91 36.81 -18.77
N TRP A 246 -32.88 37.63 -19.17
CA TRP A 246 -32.85 38.29 -20.48
C TRP A 246 -32.16 39.65 -20.37
N VAL A 247 -31.06 39.83 -21.10
CA VAL A 247 -30.43 41.13 -21.33
C VAL A 247 -31.06 41.72 -22.59
N PHE A 248 -31.88 42.76 -22.45
CA PHE A 248 -32.48 43.43 -23.60
C PHE A 248 -31.48 44.37 -24.26
N THR A 249 -31.51 44.46 -25.60
CA THR A 249 -30.79 45.49 -26.35
C THR A 249 -31.33 46.86 -25.91
N GLY A 250 -30.55 47.59 -25.10
CA GLY A 250 -30.99 48.81 -24.40
C GLY A 250 -30.67 48.84 -22.90
N GLY A 251 -30.18 47.73 -22.32
CA GLY A 251 -29.57 47.72 -20.98
C GLY A 251 -30.52 47.49 -19.79
N GLY A 252 -31.75 47.03 -20.04
CA GLY A 252 -32.66 46.58 -18.98
C GLY A 252 -32.53 45.08 -18.72
N ASN A 253 -32.65 44.66 -17.46
CA ASN A 253 -32.75 43.24 -17.07
C ASN A 253 -34.15 42.99 -16.48
N TRP A 254 -34.87 41.99 -17.01
CA TRP A 254 -36.13 41.50 -16.41
C TRP A 254 -35.98 40.02 -16.08
N GLY A 255 -36.29 39.65 -14.83
CA GLY A 255 -36.07 38.30 -14.30
C GLY A 255 -35.01 38.30 -13.19
N GLY A 256 -35.22 37.45 -12.18
CA GLY A 256 -34.36 37.34 -11.00
C GLY A 256 -32.95 36.84 -11.34
N THR A 257 -32.08 36.91 -10.31
CA THR A 257 -30.69 36.44 -10.30
C THR A 257 -30.53 35.10 -11.02
N PRO A 258 -29.47 34.88 -11.81
CA PRO A 258 -29.24 33.62 -12.50
C PRO A 258 -29.44 32.43 -11.56
N VAL A 259 -30.26 31.46 -11.97
CA VAL A 259 -30.43 30.21 -11.21
C VAL A 259 -29.14 29.43 -11.35
N ASN A 260 -28.22 29.65 -10.42
CA ASN A 260 -26.96 28.93 -10.33
C ASN A 260 -27.24 27.51 -9.82
N ALA A 261 -27.73 26.64 -10.70
CA ALA A 261 -27.86 25.21 -10.41
C ALA A 261 -26.50 24.49 -10.30
N THR A 262 -25.38 25.22 -10.29
CA THR A 262 -24.02 24.68 -10.33
C THR A 262 -23.28 24.77 -8.99
N LEU A 263 -23.74 25.59 -8.04
CA LEU A 263 -23.08 25.79 -6.76
C LEU A 263 -23.90 25.15 -5.62
N PRO A 264 -23.28 24.42 -4.70
CA PRO A 264 -23.97 23.94 -3.52
C PRO A 264 -24.36 25.14 -2.63
N ILE A 265 -25.66 25.31 -2.39
CA ILE A 265 -26.21 26.32 -1.49
C ILE A 265 -26.92 25.66 -0.32
N THR A 266 -27.05 26.36 0.81
CA THR A 266 -27.82 25.87 1.97
C THR A 266 -29.31 25.79 1.63
N ASP A 267 -29.99 24.75 2.13
CA ASP A 267 -31.45 24.60 2.07
C ASP A 267 -32.14 25.05 3.37
N GLY A 268 -31.38 25.63 4.31
CA GLY A 268 -31.87 26.05 5.63
C GLY A 268 -32.12 24.92 6.64
N VAL A 269 -31.97 23.65 6.24
CA VAL A 269 -32.21 22.46 7.09
C VAL A 269 -30.92 21.68 7.34
N ASN A 270 -30.12 21.48 6.29
CA ASN A 270 -28.92 20.64 6.31
C ASN A 270 -27.61 21.44 6.49
N GLY A 271 -27.75 22.68 6.99
CA GLY A 271 -26.63 23.59 7.24
C GLY A 271 -26.02 24.18 5.96
N THR A 272 -24.92 24.92 6.12
CA THR A 272 -24.18 25.51 5.00
C THR A 272 -23.20 24.48 4.42
N PRO A 273 -23.25 24.18 3.10
CA PRO A 273 -22.29 23.28 2.47
C PRO A 273 -20.84 23.74 2.68
N ARG A 274 -19.97 22.81 3.05
CA ARG A 274 -18.52 23.05 3.12
C ARG A 274 -17.91 22.85 1.74
N THR A 275 -17.10 23.81 1.28
CA THR A 275 -16.45 23.78 -0.03
C THR A 275 -14.94 23.82 0.13
N GLY A 276 -14.22 23.29 -0.86
CA GLY A 276 -12.76 23.17 -0.88
C GLY A 276 -12.27 22.73 -2.26
N ASN A 277 -10.95 22.53 -2.40
CA ASN A 277 -10.33 22.04 -3.64
C ASN A 277 -10.27 20.51 -3.75
N GLU A 278 -10.69 19.78 -2.71
CA GLU A 278 -10.71 18.32 -2.64
C GLU A 278 -12.06 17.85 -2.08
N THR A 279 -12.63 16.79 -2.68
CA THR A 279 -13.84 16.15 -2.14
C THR A 279 -13.44 15.07 -1.15
N THR A 280 -13.62 15.34 0.15
CA THR A 280 -13.31 14.38 1.22
C THR A 280 -14.50 14.19 2.17
N PRO A 281 -14.71 12.95 2.69
CA PRO A 281 -15.56 12.77 3.86
C PRO A 281 -14.89 13.36 5.10
N ALA A 282 -15.57 13.38 6.24
CA ALA A 282 -14.92 13.69 7.51
C ALA A 282 -13.78 12.70 7.79
N TYR A 283 -12.61 13.19 8.22
CA TYR A 283 -11.42 12.37 8.46
C TYR A 283 -10.63 12.84 9.68
N ILE A 284 -9.77 11.94 10.18
CA ILE A 284 -8.71 12.24 11.15
C ILE A 284 -7.39 11.79 10.54
N ALA A 285 -6.37 12.64 10.62
CA ALA A 285 -5.04 12.30 10.14
C ALA A 285 -4.30 11.41 11.15
N VAL A 286 -3.72 10.32 10.68
CA VAL A 286 -2.89 9.40 11.45
C VAL A 286 -1.55 9.19 10.74
N LYS A 287 -0.52 8.80 11.48
CA LYS A 287 0.76 8.39 10.90
C LYS A 287 0.68 6.93 10.48
N TYR A 288 1.09 6.64 9.26
CA TYR A 288 1.26 5.27 8.78
C TYR A 288 2.71 4.84 8.88
N LYS A 289 2.93 3.62 9.38
CA LYS A 289 4.24 3.01 9.45
C LYS A 289 4.24 1.61 8.82
N VAL A 290 5.31 1.27 8.12
CA VAL A 290 5.54 -0.03 7.53
C VAL A 290 6.46 -0.87 8.42
N ARG A 291 6.14 -2.17 8.61
CA ARG A 291 7.00 -3.15 9.28
C ARG A 291 8.19 -3.51 8.37
N VAL A 292 9.41 -3.21 8.81
CA VAL A 292 10.64 -3.36 7.99
C VAL A 292 11.62 -4.44 8.46
N ALA A 293 11.56 -4.81 9.74
CA ALA A 293 12.35 -5.87 10.35
C ALA A 293 11.44 -6.79 11.15
#